data_AF-A0A1F3R824-F1
#
_entry.id   AF-A0A1F3R824-F1
#
_cell.length_a   1.000
_cell.length_b   1.000
_cell.length_c   1.000
_cell.angle_alpha   90.00
_cell.angle_beta   90.00
_cell.angle_gamma   90.00
#
_symmetry.space_group_name_H-M   'P 1'
#
loop_
_entity.id
_entity.type
_entity.pdbx_description
1 polymer ?
#
loop_
_entity_poly.entity_id
_entity_poly.type
_entity_poly.pdbx_seq_one_letter_code
_entity_poly.pdbx_strand_id
1 'polypeptide(L)' 'MKDLKLVQVLSKFSKTEMRKFQDFIDAPFFNKNENICLLNKIITKQHPNFSDPSFSKESVYLEIPVKLTM' A
#
# COMPACT_ATOMS: atom_id res chain seq x y z
N MET A 1 -9.92 -6.43 2.73
CA MET A 1 -8.64 -6.49 1.98
C MET A 1 -7.76 -7.71 2.30
N LYS A 2 -7.95 -8.41 3.42
CA LYS A 2 -7.04 -9.47 3.91
C LYS A 2 -6.84 -10.65 2.94
N ASP A 3 -7.82 -10.96 2.11
CA ASP A 3 -7.76 -12.09 1.17
C ASP A 3 -6.98 -11.79 -0.12
N LEU A 4 -6.53 -10.55 -0.30
CA LEU A 4 -5.71 -10.19 -1.44
C LEU A 4 -4.33 -10.84 -1.30
N LYS A 5 -3.88 -11.53 -2.35
CA LYS A 5 -2.53 -12.10 -2.43
C LYS A 5 -1.45 -11.10 -2.06
N LEU A 6 -1.60 -9.84 -2.47
CA LEU A 6 -0.67 -8.76 -2.10
C LEU A 6 -0.57 -8.60 -0.57
N VAL A 7 -1.70 -8.45 0.11
CA VAL A 7 -1.75 -8.25 1.57
C VAL A 7 -1.21 -9.47 2.32
N GLN A 8 -1.51 -10.67 1.81
CA GLN A 8 -0.98 -11.92 2.39
C GLN A 8 0.53 -12.08 2.24
N VAL A 9 1.12 -11.55 1.17
CA VAL A 9 2.57 -11.54 0.99
C VAL A 9 3.20 -10.49 1.90
N LEU A 10 2.65 -9.27 1.88
CA LEU A 10 3.17 -8.16 2.68
C LEU A 10 3.03 -8.40 4.19
N SER A 11 2.01 -9.13 4.65
CA SER A 11 1.86 -9.47 6.07
C SER A 11 2.94 -10.41 6.61
N LYS A 12 3.66 -11.11 5.73
CA LYS A 12 4.79 -11.96 6.11
C LYS A 12 6.11 -11.19 6.23
N PHE A 13 6.14 -9.93 5.83
CA PHE A 13 7.36 -9.15 5.92
C PHE A 13 7.64 -8.81 7.39
N SER A 14 8.91 -8.87 7.78
CA SER A 14 9.35 -8.24 9.01
C SER A 14 9.24 -6.72 8.90
N LYS A 15 9.24 -6.01 10.04
CA LYS A 15 9.27 -4.54 10.05
C LYS A 15 10.41 -3.96 9.21
N THR A 16 11.57 -4.62 9.21
CA THR A 16 12.75 -4.21 8.44
C THR A 16 12.55 -4.42 6.94
N GLU A 17 12.00 -5.57 6.53
CA GLU A 17 11.69 -5.84 5.12
C GLU A 17 10.61 -4.90 4.59
N MET A 18 9.58 -4.62 5.40
CA MET A 18 8.54 -3.66 5.04
C MET A 18 9.10 -2.25 4.85
N ARG A 19 10.02 -1.82 5.71
CA ARG A 19 10.71 -0.53 5.56
C ARG A 19 11.54 -0.47 4.29
N LYS A 20 12.34 -1.50 4.00
CA LYS A 20 13.13 -1.57 2.75
C LYS A 20 12.24 -1.57 1.51
N PHE A 21 11.11 -2.26 1.59
CA PHE A 21 10.11 -2.26 0.52
C PHE A 21 9.51 -0.87 0.31
N GLN A 22 9.21 -0.16 1.40
CA GLN A 22 8.76 1.23 1.33
C GLN A 22 9.83 2.15 0.72
N ASP A 23 11.09 2.03 1.15
CA ASP A 23 12.21 2.81 0.59
C ASP A 23 12.40 2.52 -0.91
N PHE A 24 12.22 1.27 -1.33
CA PHE A 24 12.25 0.87 -2.74
C PHE A 24 11.10 1.48 -3.55
N ILE A 25 9.88 1.49 -2.99
CA ILE A 25 8.73 2.07 -3.68
C ILE A 25 8.86 3.60 -3.78
N ASP A 26 9.25 4.26 -2.70
CA ASP A 26 9.38 5.72 -2.65
C ASP A 26 10.60 6.24 -3.43
N ALA A 27 11.50 5.36 -3.88
CA ALA A 27 12.67 5.74 -4.65
C ALA A 27 12.28 6.34 -6.01
N PRO A 28 12.66 7.61 -6.29
CA PRO A 28 12.22 8.36 -7.48
C PRO A 28 12.72 7.76 -8.80
N PHE A 29 13.75 6.92 -8.73
CA PHE A 29 14.31 6.21 -9.90
C PHE A 29 13.48 5.00 -10.30
N PHE A 30 12.84 4.32 -9.34
CA PHE A 30 12.14 3.05 -9.57
C PHE A 30 10.63 3.23 -9.73
N ASN A 31 10.01 4.20 -9.05
CA ASN A 31 8.61 4.54 -9.25
C ASN A 31 8.41 6.04 -9.44
N LYS A 32 7.78 6.38 -10.57
CA LYS A 32 7.32 7.74 -10.88
C LYS A 32 5.81 7.91 -10.68
N ASN A 33 5.11 6.81 -10.36
CA ASN A 33 3.67 6.82 -10.20
C ASN A 33 3.30 7.17 -8.76
N GLU A 34 2.86 8.40 -8.54
CA GLU A 34 2.47 8.93 -7.23
C GLU A 34 1.36 8.11 -6.57
N ASN A 35 0.47 7.50 -7.35
CA ASN A 35 -0.60 6.64 -6.83
C ASN A 35 -0.05 5.36 -6.21
N ILE A 36 1.06 4.82 -6.74
CA ILE A 36 1.71 3.63 -6.17
C ILE A 36 2.37 3.99 -4.83
N CYS A 37 3.03 5.15 -4.75
CA CYS A 37 3.63 5.61 -3.49
C CYS A 37 2.56 5.91 -2.43
N LEU A 38 1.43 6.52 -2.81
CA LEU A 38 0.28 6.73 -1.92
C LEU A 38 -0.33 5.41 -1.45
N LEU A 39 -0.57 4.47 -2.37
CA LEU A 39 -1.05 3.13 -2.04
C LEU A 39 -0.13 2.45 -1.03
N ASN A 40 1.18 2.48 -1.26
CA ASN A 40 2.16 1.87 -0.38
C ASN A 40 2.15 2.52 1.03
N LYS A 41 2.00 3.85 1.12
CA LYS A 41 1.87 4.55 2.41
C LYS A 41 0.63 4.11 3.18
N ILE A 42 -0.51 3.93 2.51
CA ILE A 42 -1.75 3.47 3.15
C ILE A 42 -1.61 2.03 3.63
N ILE A 43 -1.07 1.14 2.79
CA ILE A 43 -0.83 -0.27 3.12
C ILE A 43 0.15 -0.41 4.30
N THR A 44 1.26 0.34 4.29
CA THR A 44 2.31 0.21 5.31
C THR A 44 1.82 0.58 6.71
N LYS A 45 0.89 1.52 6.83
CA LYS A 45 0.25 1.87 8.13
C LYS A 45 -0.52 0.72 8.75
N GLN A 46 -1.00 -0.21 7.93
CA GLN A 46 -1.86 -1.32 8.34
C GLN A 46 -1.06 -2.63 8.59
N HIS A 47 0.22 -2.65 8.22
CA HIS A 47 1.11 -3.78 8.47
C HIS A 47 1.41 -3.94 9.98
N PRO A 48 1.54 -5.16 10.50
CA PRO A 48 1.47 -6.46 9.80
C PRO A 48 0.08 -7.08 9.71
N ASN A 49 -0.87 -6.62 10.53
CA ASN A 49 -2.10 -7.39 10.78
C ASN A 49 -3.23 -7.08 9.79
N PHE A 50 -3.21 -5.90 9.14
CA PHE A 50 -4.23 -5.44 8.20
C PHE A 50 -5.66 -5.61 8.73
N SER A 51 -5.83 -5.43 10.04
CA SER A 51 -7.05 -5.78 10.79
C SER A 51 -8.03 -4.64 10.96
N ASP A 52 -7.70 -3.44 10.50
CA ASP A 52 -8.61 -2.32 10.55
C ASP A 52 -9.87 -2.62 9.72
N PRO A 53 -11.07 -2.59 10.33
CA PRO A 53 -12.34 -2.83 9.61
C PRO A 53 -12.56 -1.85 8.47
N SER A 54 -12.00 -0.65 8.58
CA SER A 54 -12.08 0.42 7.59
C SER A 54 -11.09 0.22 6.44
N PHE A 55 -10.15 -0.73 6.55
CA PHE A 55 -9.20 -1.06 5.50
C PHE A 55 -9.83 -2.01 4.46
N SER A 56 -10.61 -1.42 3.57
CA SER A 56 -11.25 -2.07 2.44
C SER A 56 -10.63 -1.59 1.12
N LYS A 57 -10.98 -2.22 -0.01
CA LYS A 57 -10.47 -1.72 -1.31
C LYS A 57 -11.05 -0.35 -1.60
N GLU A 58 -12.34 -0.20 -1.28
CA GLU A 58 -13.16 0.97 -1.52
C GLU A 58 -12.62 2.18 -0.76
N SER A 59 -12.22 2.02 0.51
CA SER A 59 -11.61 3.11 1.26
C SER A 59 -10.28 3.56 0.68
N VAL A 60 -9.44 2.62 0.23
CA VAL A 60 -8.18 2.94 -0.44
C VAL A 60 -8.39 3.63 -1.78
N TYR A 61 -9.40 3.23 -2.56
CA TYR A 61 -9.76 3.93 -3.80
C TYR A 61 -10.26 5.36 -3.57
N LEU A 62 -10.88 5.65 -2.42
CA LEU A 62 -11.30 7.01 -2.05
C LEU A 62 -10.11 7.89 -1.62
N GLU A 63 -9.09 7.31 -0.99
CA GLU A 63 -7.88 8.04 -0.57
C GLU A 63 -6.92 8.32 -1.73
N ILE A 64 -6.92 7.49 -2.78
CA ILE A 64 -6.07 7.69 -3.95
C ILE A 64 -6.81 8.56 -4.96
N PRO A 65 -6.30 9.74 -5.33
CA PRO A 65 -6.94 10.58 -6.32
C PRO A 65 -6.92 9.90 -7.69
N VAL A 66 -8.05 9.33 -8.08
CA VAL A 66 -8.25 8.83 -9.44
C VAL A 66 -8.49 10.06 -10.31
N LYS A 67 -7.57 10.35 -11.24
CA LYS A 67 -7.90 11.23 -12.36
C LYS A 67 -8.97 10.51 -13.18
N LEU A 68 -10.23 10.83 -12.92
CA LEU A 68 -11.32 10.58 -13.85
C LEU A 68 -10.99 11.41 -15.09
N THR A 69 -10.27 10.81 -16.04
CA THR A 69 -10.29 11.25 -17.43
C THR A 69 -11.72 11.11 -17.90
N MET A 70 -12.46 12.21 -17.80
CA MET A 70 -13.68 12.46 -18.58
C MET A 70 -13.30 12.77 -20.03
#